data_AF-A0A1Y3EI15-F1
#
_entry.id   AF-A0A1Y3EI15-F1
#
_cell.length_a   1.000
_cell.length_b   1.000
_cell.length_c   1.000
_cell.angle_alpha   90.00
_cell.angle_beta   90.00
_cell.angle_gamma   90.00
#
_symmetry.space_group_name_H-M   'P 1'
#
loop_
_entity.id
_entity.type
_entity.pdbx_description
1 polymer ?
#
loop_
_entity_poly.entity_id
_entity_poly.type
_entity_poly.pdbx_seq_one_letter_code
_entity_poly.pdbx_strand_id
1 'polypeptide(L)'
;MLEDAYRLQQFERDCDEMMSWINEKLKTARDENYLDPTNIQGKIQKHANFEQELHANKSRLDDIHKRGSELVSSGHYAADDVSRRLDEVQNSWSDLVVATEQKGAKLKEAGGQQQFNRNVEDIEMWLAEVEAQLMSEDYGKDLISVQNLQKKHALLECDVNAHAERIEGVGQQAAQFEAAGHFDIGNIRAKEQKLIGRYNALQEPMSRRKEKLAESLRGHQLFRDIEDEFSWIREKEQIADSTNRGLILFI
;
A
#
# COMPACT_ATOMS: atom_id res chain seq x y z
N MET A 1 2.68 62.63 -22.75
CA MET A 1 3.68 62.77 -21.67
C MET A 1 3.11 62.45 -20.29
N LEU A 2 2.14 63.19 -19.73
CA LEU A 2 1.62 62.87 -18.38
C LEU A 2 0.81 61.55 -18.34
N GLU A 3 -0.01 61.32 -19.37
CA GLU A 3 -0.82 60.11 -19.50
C GLU A 3 0.04 58.86 -19.75
N ASP A 4 1.06 58.97 -20.61
CA ASP A 4 2.03 57.91 -20.89
C ASP A 4 2.80 57.49 -19.62
N ALA A 5 3.28 58.47 -18.86
CA ALA A 5 3.96 58.22 -17.58
C ALA A 5 3.03 57.55 -16.55
N TYR A 6 1.76 57.95 -16.48
CA TYR A 6 0.77 57.33 -15.60
C TYR A 6 0.51 55.86 -15.96
N ARG A 7 0.31 55.57 -17.26
CA ARG A 7 0.09 54.19 -17.74
C ARG A 7 1.31 53.30 -17.49
N LEU A 8 2.53 53.81 -17.71
CA LEU A 8 3.76 53.09 -17.40
C LEU A 8 3.86 52.79 -15.89
N GLN A 9 3.65 53.78 -15.03
CA GLN A 9 3.72 53.59 -13.58
C GLN A 9 2.70 52.57 -13.08
N GLN A 10 1.49 52.57 -13.64
CA GLN A 10 0.47 51.58 -13.31
C GLN A 10 0.90 50.17 -13.73
N PHE A 11 1.45 50.02 -14.94
CA PHE A 11 1.99 48.75 -15.42
C PHE A 11 3.13 48.23 -14.54
N GLU A 12 4.09 49.09 -14.18
CA GLU A 12 5.23 48.72 -13.34
C GLU A 12 4.79 48.23 -11.96
N ARG A 13 3.87 48.95 -11.32
CA ARG A 13 3.31 48.56 -10.02
C ARG A 13 2.60 47.21 -10.11
N ASP A 14 1.76 47.01 -11.13
CA ASP A 14 1.03 45.75 -11.30
C ASP A 14 2.01 44.57 -11.53
N CYS A 15 3.11 44.79 -12.26
CA CYS A 15 4.17 43.80 -12.43
C CYS A 15 4.88 43.48 -11.10
N ASP A 16 5.22 44.49 -10.31
CA ASP A 16 5.89 44.30 -9.01
C ASP A 16 5.00 43.55 -8.02
N GLU A 17 3.72 43.91 -7.95
CA GLU A 17 2.73 43.21 -7.14
C GLU A 17 2.60 41.74 -7.56
N MET A 18 2.53 41.49 -8.86
CA MET A 18 2.44 40.12 -9.40
C MET A 18 3.72 39.33 -9.13
N MET A 19 4.89 39.92 -9.33
CA MET A 19 6.18 39.27 -9.04
C MET A 19 6.33 38.94 -7.56
N SER A 20 5.95 39.86 -6.67
CA SER A 20 5.96 39.62 -5.23
C SER A 20 5.08 38.42 -4.86
N TRP A 21 3.86 38.38 -5.40
CA TRP A 21 2.92 37.27 -5.19
C TRP A 21 3.47 35.96 -5.76
N ILE A 22 4.00 35.95 -6.99
CA ILE A 22 4.60 34.74 -7.61
C ILE A 22 5.75 34.22 -6.75
N ASN A 23 6.66 35.10 -6.32
CA ASN A 23 7.81 34.73 -5.50
C ASN A 23 7.41 34.16 -4.14
N GLU A 24 6.33 34.66 -3.53
CA GLU A 24 5.75 34.07 -2.33
C GLU A 24 5.21 32.67 -2.60
N LYS A 25 4.41 32.50 -3.66
CA LYS A 25 3.80 31.22 -4.02
C LYS A 25 4.82 30.17 -4.44
N LEU A 26 5.91 30.58 -5.09
CA LEU A 26 7.03 29.70 -5.45
C LEU A 26 7.68 29.04 -4.24
N LYS A 27 7.72 29.70 -3.07
CA LYS A 27 8.24 29.08 -1.83
C LYS A 27 7.39 27.88 -1.44
N THR A 28 6.07 28.02 -1.51
CA THR A 28 5.12 26.93 -1.25
C THR A 28 5.18 25.88 -2.34
N ALA A 29 5.25 26.26 -3.62
CA ALA A 29 5.30 25.30 -4.73
C ALA A 29 6.58 24.44 -4.73
N ARG A 30 7.69 24.97 -4.20
CA ARG A 30 8.99 24.28 -4.16
C ARG A 30 9.28 23.55 -2.84
N ASP A 31 8.42 23.68 -1.82
CA ASP A 31 8.62 22.92 -0.59
C ASP A 31 8.40 21.41 -0.83
N GLU A 32 9.18 20.58 -0.13
CA GLU A 32 9.15 19.12 -0.26
C GLU A 32 8.35 18.44 0.85
N ASN A 33 7.26 19.07 1.31
CA ASN A 33 6.47 18.54 2.42
C ASN A 33 5.79 17.19 2.13
N TYR A 34 5.80 16.74 0.88
CA TYR A 34 5.29 15.44 0.43
C TYR A 34 6.14 14.26 0.92
N LEU A 35 7.40 14.50 1.30
CA LEU A 35 8.29 13.48 1.87
C LEU A 35 7.86 13.03 3.27
N ASP A 36 7.13 13.88 3.98
CA ASP A 36 6.52 13.53 5.26
C ASP A 36 5.13 12.91 5.03
N PRO A 37 4.93 11.62 5.36
CA PRO A 37 3.68 10.91 5.08
C PRO A 37 2.51 11.35 5.96
N THR A 38 2.75 12.16 7.00
CA THR A 38 1.68 12.59 7.90
C THR A 38 0.67 13.48 7.17
N ASN A 39 -0.61 13.16 7.35
CA ASN A 39 -1.74 13.91 6.78
C ASN A 39 -1.62 14.19 5.26
N ILE A 40 -1.12 13.22 4.47
CA ILE A 40 -0.91 13.42 3.03
C ILE A 40 -2.19 13.81 2.29
N GLN A 41 -3.34 13.27 2.70
CA GLN A 41 -4.64 13.64 2.12
C GLN A 41 -4.99 15.11 2.35
N GLY A 42 -4.69 15.63 3.56
CA GLY A 42 -4.81 17.05 3.85
C GLY A 42 -3.85 17.90 3.01
N LYS A 43 -2.63 17.42 2.76
CA LYS A 43 -1.65 18.11 1.89
C LYS A 43 -2.11 18.14 0.43
N ILE A 44 -2.65 17.04 -0.09
CA ILE A 44 -3.25 16.95 -1.43
C ILE A 44 -4.42 17.94 -1.57
N GLN A 45 -5.34 17.96 -0.61
CA GLN A 45 -6.48 18.89 -0.64
C GLN A 45 -6.03 20.36 -0.59
N LYS A 46 -5.05 20.68 0.26
CA LYS A 46 -4.47 22.03 0.31
C LYS A 46 -3.82 22.42 -1.01
N HIS A 47 -3.15 21.48 -1.68
CA HIS A 47 -2.55 21.73 -2.99
C HIS A 47 -3.60 21.94 -4.07
N ALA A 48 -4.69 21.17 -4.08
CA ALA A 48 -5.81 21.40 -5.00
C ALA A 48 -6.42 22.81 -4.85
N ASN A 49 -6.53 23.30 -3.61
CA ASN A 49 -6.97 24.68 -3.35
C ASN A 49 -5.95 25.71 -3.88
N PHE A 50 -4.65 25.41 -3.75
CA PHE A 50 -3.57 26.25 -4.27
C PHE A 50 -3.59 26.31 -5.81
N GLU A 51 -3.85 25.19 -6.50
CA GLU A 51 -4.02 25.16 -7.97
C GLU A 51 -5.22 26.01 -8.42
N GLN A 52 -6.34 25.97 -7.69
CA GLN A 52 -7.49 26.83 -7.96
C GLN A 52 -7.16 28.32 -7.77
N GLU A 53 -6.38 28.66 -6.73
CA GLU A 53 -5.90 30.03 -6.52
C GLU A 53 -5.03 30.51 -7.68
N LEU A 54 -4.11 29.67 -8.18
CA LEU A 54 -3.31 29.98 -9.36
C LEU A 54 -4.20 30.20 -10.59
N HIS A 55 -5.13 29.29 -10.86
CA HIS A 55 -6.05 29.43 -11.98
C HIS A 55 -6.85 30.73 -11.91
N ALA A 56 -7.35 31.11 -10.74
CA ALA A 56 -8.09 32.36 -10.53
C ALA A 56 -7.23 33.62 -10.75
N ASN A 57 -5.91 33.55 -10.50
CA ASN A 57 -4.99 34.67 -10.69
C ASN A 57 -4.47 34.80 -12.13
N LYS A 58 -4.76 33.83 -13.02
CA LYS A 58 -4.34 33.89 -14.43
C LYS A 58 -4.87 35.14 -15.14
N SER A 59 -6.09 35.57 -14.83
CA SER A 59 -6.69 36.77 -15.42
C SER A 59 -5.90 38.06 -15.10
N ARG A 60 -5.34 38.17 -13.90
CA ARG A 60 -4.46 39.32 -13.54
C ARG A 60 -3.20 39.35 -14.40
N LEU A 61 -2.62 38.19 -14.70
CA LEU A 61 -1.48 38.08 -15.61
C LEU A 61 -1.86 38.50 -17.05
N ASP A 62 -3.02 38.05 -17.52
CA ASP A 62 -3.51 38.37 -18.87
C ASP A 62 -3.77 39.88 -19.01
N ASP A 63 -4.31 40.51 -17.96
CA ASP A 63 -4.52 41.94 -17.88
C ASP A 63 -3.21 42.75 -17.91
N ILE A 64 -2.16 42.29 -17.20
CA ILE A 64 -0.83 42.88 -17.25
C ILE A 64 -0.24 42.77 -18.66
N HIS A 65 -0.34 41.59 -19.29
CA HIS A 65 0.11 41.37 -20.66
C HIS A 65 -0.60 42.28 -21.65
N LYS A 66 -1.92 42.42 -21.52
CA LYS A 66 -2.70 43.30 -22.38
C LYS A 66 -2.23 44.75 -22.26
N ARG A 67 -2.13 45.28 -21.04
CA ARG A 67 -1.66 46.65 -20.80
C ARG A 67 -0.24 46.89 -21.31
N GLY A 68 0.68 45.96 -21.04
CA GLY A 68 2.06 46.08 -21.52
C GLY A 68 2.15 46.01 -23.05
N SER A 69 1.39 45.12 -23.70
CA SER A 69 1.35 45.01 -25.16
C SER A 69 0.76 46.26 -25.82
N GLU A 70 -0.25 46.87 -25.21
CA GLU A 70 -0.81 48.16 -25.66
C GLU A 70 0.26 49.27 -25.60
N LEU A 71 1.04 49.35 -24.51
CA LEU A 71 2.16 50.30 -24.38
C LEU A 71 3.22 50.07 -25.47
N VAL A 72 3.63 48.83 -25.72
CA VAL A 72 4.62 48.49 -26.76
C VAL A 72 4.09 48.85 -28.16
N SER A 73 2.85 48.43 -28.48
CA SER A 73 2.24 48.65 -29.80
C SER A 73 1.99 50.13 -30.14
N SER A 74 1.84 50.98 -29.12
CA SER A 74 1.68 52.42 -29.30
C SER A 74 3.01 53.17 -29.51
N GLY A 75 4.14 52.45 -29.52
CA GLY A 75 5.46 53.05 -29.69
C GLY A 75 5.91 53.87 -28.46
N HIS A 76 5.49 53.45 -27.26
CA HIS A 76 5.83 54.12 -26.02
C HIS A 76 7.37 54.22 -25.84
N TYR A 77 7.87 55.33 -25.29
CA TYR A 77 9.31 55.59 -25.19
C TYR A 77 10.08 54.54 -24.36
N ALA A 78 9.37 53.84 -23.48
CA ALA A 78 9.90 52.76 -22.63
C ALA A 78 9.51 51.35 -23.12
N ALA A 79 9.16 51.19 -24.40
CA ALA A 79 8.68 49.91 -24.95
C ALA A 79 9.64 48.74 -24.67
N ASP A 80 10.95 48.95 -24.81
CA ASP A 80 11.96 47.90 -24.54
C ASP A 80 11.93 47.42 -23.08
N ASP A 81 11.81 48.35 -22.12
CA ASP A 81 11.70 48.02 -20.70
C ASP A 81 10.37 47.33 -20.38
N VAL A 82 9.26 47.79 -20.99
CA VAL A 82 7.95 47.14 -20.84
C VAL A 82 7.99 45.70 -21.36
N SER A 83 8.56 45.47 -22.54
CA SER A 83 8.75 44.12 -23.09
C SER A 83 9.58 43.24 -22.17
N ARG A 84 10.72 43.73 -21.67
CA ARG A 84 11.55 42.98 -20.72
C ARG A 84 10.76 42.61 -19.46
N ARG A 85 9.98 43.54 -18.91
CA ARG A 85 9.16 43.31 -17.70
C ARG A 85 8.05 42.29 -17.94
N LEU A 86 7.40 42.32 -19.11
CA LEU A 86 6.43 41.30 -19.49
C LEU A 86 7.07 39.91 -19.52
N ASP A 87 8.23 39.78 -20.15
CA ASP A 87 8.95 38.51 -20.22
C ASP A 87 9.35 38.01 -18.82
N GLU A 88 9.82 38.88 -17.93
CA GLU A 88 10.15 38.53 -16.54
C GLU A 88 8.94 37.95 -15.78
N VAL A 89 7.78 38.61 -15.86
CA VAL A 89 6.56 38.16 -15.19
C VAL A 89 6.04 36.85 -15.81
N GLN A 90 6.05 36.74 -17.14
CA GLN A 90 5.61 35.54 -17.85
C GLN A 90 6.50 34.33 -17.54
N ASN A 91 7.82 34.51 -17.51
CA ASN A 91 8.76 33.45 -17.16
C ASN A 91 8.59 32.99 -15.70
N SER A 92 8.50 33.94 -14.76
CA SER A 92 8.22 33.61 -13.35
C SER A 92 6.88 32.90 -13.15
N TRP A 93 5.85 33.30 -13.90
CA TRP A 93 4.56 32.60 -13.87
C TRP A 93 4.67 31.17 -14.41
N SER A 94 5.36 30.99 -15.53
CA SER A 94 5.61 29.65 -16.10
C SER A 94 6.35 28.76 -15.11
N ASP A 95 7.40 29.28 -14.46
CA ASP A 95 8.13 28.56 -13.41
C ASP A 95 7.24 28.16 -12.24
N LEU A 96 6.33 29.05 -11.81
CA LEU A 96 5.37 28.75 -10.76
C LEU A 96 4.40 27.63 -11.16
N VAL A 97 3.87 27.67 -12.38
CA VAL A 97 2.98 26.62 -12.91
C VAL A 97 3.71 25.28 -12.92
N VAL A 98 4.90 25.22 -13.51
CA VAL A 98 5.71 23.99 -13.57
C VAL A 98 6.05 23.45 -12.18
N ALA A 99 6.48 24.31 -11.26
CA ALA A 99 6.78 23.89 -9.88
C ALA A 99 5.53 23.36 -9.16
N THR A 100 4.37 23.96 -9.42
CA THR A 100 3.08 23.53 -8.86
C THR A 100 2.70 22.15 -9.39
N GLU A 101 2.75 21.94 -10.70
CA GLU A 101 2.46 20.65 -11.34
C GLU A 101 3.38 19.53 -10.84
N GLN A 102 4.69 19.82 -10.71
CA GLN A 102 5.67 18.88 -10.16
C GLN A 102 5.33 18.50 -8.71
N LYS A 103 4.99 19.47 -7.87
CA LYS A 103 4.57 19.22 -6.49
C LYS A 103 3.28 18.38 -6.43
N GLY A 104 2.31 18.67 -7.29
CA GLY A 104 1.07 17.92 -7.40
C GLY A 104 1.32 16.46 -7.78
N ALA A 105 2.20 16.20 -8.75
CA ALA A 105 2.63 14.86 -9.12
C ALA A 105 3.28 14.13 -7.94
N LYS A 106 4.19 14.78 -7.20
CA LYS A 106 4.85 14.19 -6.02
C LYS A 106 3.90 13.93 -4.86
N LEU A 107 2.93 14.80 -4.61
CA LEU A 107 1.89 14.57 -3.60
C LEU A 107 1.00 13.38 -3.98
N LYS A 108 0.68 13.22 -5.27
CA LYS A 108 -0.08 12.06 -5.77
C LYS A 108 0.72 10.76 -5.63
N GLU A 109 2.00 10.78 -5.97
CA GLU A 109 2.94 9.66 -5.73
C GLU A 109 2.94 9.28 -4.24
N ALA A 110 3.18 10.24 -3.34
CA ALA A 110 3.19 10.02 -1.90
C ALA A 110 1.83 9.51 -1.36
N GLY A 111 0.72 10.00 -1.89
CA GLY A 111 -0.62 9.50 -1.57
C GLY A 111 -0.81 8.04 -1.98
N GLY A 112 -0.36 7.66 -3.18
CA GLY A 112 -0.35 6.29 -3.65
C GLY A 112 0.52 5.39 -2.76
N GLN A 113 1.72 5.85 -2.40
CA GLN A 113 2.62 5.12 -1.50
C GLN A 113 2.01 4.92 -0.11
N GLN A 114 1.30 5.91 0.44
CA GLN A 114 0.62 5.74 1.73
C GLN A 114 -0.43 4.62 1.67
N GLN A 115 -1.21 4.55 0.60
CA GLN A 115 -2.18 3.47 0.43
C GLN A 115 -1.51 2.10 0.29
N PHE A 116 -0.42 2.02 -0.48
CA PHE A 116 0.42 0.82 -0.57
C PHE A 116 0.92 0.38 0.81
N ASN A 117 1.46 1.31 1.60
CA ASN A 117 1.98 1.00 2.93
C ASN A 117 0.90 0.42 3.85
N ARG A 118 -0.31 0.97 3.84
CA ARG A 118 -1.44 0.41 4.62
C ARG A 118 -1.81 -0.99 4.16
N ASN A 119 -1.89 -1.21 2.85
CA ASN A 119 -2.19 -2.53 2.29
C ASN A 119 -1.13 -3.56 2.71
N VAL A 120 0.15 -3.17 2.72
CA VAL A 120 1.27 -3.99 3.18
C VAL A 120 1.14 -4.29 4.67
N GLU A 121 0.86 -3.29 5.51
CA GLU A 121 0.69 -3.45 6.96
C GLU A 121 -0.43 -4.45 7.30
N ASP A 122 -1.58 -4.36 6.61
CA ASP A 122 -2.69 -5.30 6.78
C ASP A 122 -2.27 -6.75 6.50
N ILE A 123 -1.48 -6.96 5.43
CA ILE A 123 -0.99 -8.28 5.08
C ILE A 123 0.11 -8.73 6.05
N GLU A 124 0.98 -7.83 6.51
CA GLU A 124 2.01 -8.17 7.49
C GLU A 124 1.40 -8.62 8.83
N MET A 125 0.27 -8.02 9.25
CA MET A 125 -0.49 -8.47 10.42
C MET A 125 -1.06 -9.87 10.21
N TRP A 126 -1.74 -10.11 9.10
CA TRP A 126 -2.27 -11.44 8.76
C TRP A 126 -1.16 -12.50 8.69
N LEU A 127 -0.02 -12.19 8.05
CA LEU A 127 1.14 -13.08 8.01
C LEU A 127 1.64 -13.43 9.41
N ALA A 128 1.71 -12.45 10.32
CA ALA A 128 2.12 -12.70 11.70
C ALA A 128 1.15 -13.64 12.44
N GLU A 129 -0.15 -13.53 12.19
CA GLU A 129 -1.16 -14.44 12.75
C GLU A 129 -1.01 -15.87 12.19
N VAL A 130 -0.77 -16.02 10.89
CA VAL A 130 -0.52 -17.32 10.26
C VAL A 130 0.76 -17.95 10.81
N GLU A 131 1.86 -17.19 10.86
CA GLU A 131 3.13 -17.62 11.43
C GLU A 131 2.95 -18.11 12.88
N ALA A 132 2.20 -17.36 13.70
CA ALA A 132 1.91 -17.76 15.08
C ALA A 132 1.13 -19.09 15.17
N GLN A 133 0.16 -19.33 14.27
CA GLN A 133 -0.57 -20.61 14.21
C GLN A 133 0.35 -21.77 13.81
N LEU A 134 1.29 -21.54 12.89
CA LEU A 134 2.24 -22.56 12.43
C LEU A 134 3.30 -22.91 13.48
N MET A 135 3.60 -21.98 14.40
CA MET A 135 4.50 -22.21 15.54
C MET A 135 3.89 -23.09 16.63
N SER A 136 2.60 -23.42 16.56
CA SER A 136 1.97 -24.34 17.52
C SER A 136 2.62 -25.72 17.45
N GLU A 137 2.98 -26.27 18.61
CA GLU A 137 3.41 -27.66 18.76
C GLU A 137 2.31 -28.58 19.29
N ASP A 138 1.05 -28.14 19.26
CA ASP A 138 -0.09 -29.02 19.55
C ASP A 138 -0.38 -29.91 18.33
N TYR A 139 -0.23 -31.22 18.55
CA TYR A 139 -0.49 -32.28 17.59
C TYR A 139 -1.62 -33.23 18.01
N GLY A 140 -2.41 -32.87 19.04
CA GLY A 140 -3.55 -33.65 19.50
C GLY A 140 -3.17 -34.77 20.48
N LYS A 141 -4.03 -34.97 21.47
CA LYS A 141 -3.85 -35.95 22.56
C LYS A 141 -4.65 -37.25 22.38
N ASP A 142 -5.56 -37.26 21.41
CA ASP A 142 -6.46 -38.36 21.08
C ASP A 142 -6.91 -38.26 19.62
N LEU A 143 -7.50 -39.32 19.07
CA LEU A 143 -7.89 -39.37 17.65
C LEU A 143 -8.79 -38.21 17.21
N ILE A 144 -9.75 -37.81 18.06
CA ILE A 144 -10.71 -36.76 17.74
C ILE A 144 -10.02 -35.39 17.68
N SER A 145 -9.16 -35.09 18.66
CA SER A 145 -8.41 -33.82 18.69
C SER A 145 -7.46 -33.70 17.51
N VAL A 146 -6.76 -34.77 17.11
CA VAL A 146 -5.88 -34.76 15.93
C VAL A 146 -6.67 -34.49 14.65
N GLN A 147 -7.80 -35.18 14.45
CA GLN A 147 -8.67 -34.96 13.29
C GLN A 147 -9.19 -33.53 13.22
N ASN A 148 -9.53 -32.93 14.36
CA ASN A 148 -9.96 -31.54 14.43
C ASN A 148 -8.80 -30.57 14.09
N LEU A 149 -7.58 -30.85 14.57
CA LEU A 149 -6.40 -30.07 14.22
C LEU A 149 -6.06 -30.17 12.73
N GLN A 150 -6.19 -31.35 12.12
CA GLN A 150 -6.02 -31.53 10.67
C GLN A 150 -7.03 -30.72 9.87
N LYS A 151 -8.31 -30.71 10.28
CA LYS A 151 -9.33 -29.85 9.65
C LYS A 151 -9.00 -28.36 9.77
N LYS A 152 -8.58 -27.91 10.95
CA LYS A 152 -8.14 -26.52 11.16
C LYS A 152 -6.94 -26.16 10.28
N HIS A 153 -5.96 -27.06 10.18
CA HIS A 153 -4.78 -26.84 9.35
C HIS A 153 -5.12 -26.79 7.85
N ALA A 154 -6.03 -27.66 7.37
CA ALA A 154 -6.52 -27.59 6.00
C ALA A 154 -7.23 -26.27 5.69
N LEU A 155 -8.01 -25.72 6.64
CA LEU A 155 -8.60 -24.39 6.49
C LEU A 155 -7.55 -23.28 6.42
N LEU A 156 -6.48 -23.38 7.22
CA LEU A 156 -5.35 -22.45 7.16
C LEU A 156 -4.64 -22.51 5.79
N GLU A 157 -4.39 -23.72 5.25
CA GLU A 157 -3.81 -23.87 3.90
C GLU A 157 -4.72 -23.23 2.82
N CYS A 158 -6.03 -23.40 2.93
CA CYS A 158 -6.99 -22.73 2.04
C CYS A 158 -6.95 -21.21 2.18
N ASP A 159 -6.86 -20.69 3.40
CA ASP A 159 -6.78 -19.24 3.66
C ASP A 159 -5.50 -18.63 3.08
N VAL A 160 -4.35 -19.29 3.27
CA VAL A 160 -3.06 -18.86 2.68
C VAL A 160 -3.11 -18.84 1.16
N ASN A 161 -3.74 -19.84 0.54
CA ASN A 161 -3.92 -19.87 -0.91
C ASN A 161 -4.87 -18.77 -1.40
N ALA A 162 -5.94 -18.46 -0.66
CA ALA A 162 -6.87 -17.39 -1.00
C ALA A 162 -6.21 -15.99 -0.96
N HIS A 163 -5.14 -15.82 -0.18
CA HIS A 163 -4.37 -14.57 -0.12
C HIS A 163 -3.35 -14.40 -1.25
N ALA A 164 -3.11 -15.43 -2.08
CA ALA A 164 -2.09 -15.39 -3.13
C ALA A 164 -2.26 -14.21 -4.10
N GLU A 165 -3.50 -13.96 -4.56
CA GLU A 165 -3.81 -12.84 -5.47
C GLU A 165 -3.52 -11.48 -4.82
N ARG A 166 -3.79 -11.34 -3.51
CA ARG A 166 -3.50 -10.11 -2.78
C ARG A 166 -2.00 -9.87 -2.65
N ILE A 167 -1.21 -10.92 -2.42
CA ILE A 167 0.26 -10.85 -2.40
C ILE A 167 0.80 -10.47 -3.79
N GLU A 168 0.28 -11.09 -4.84
CA GLU A 168 0.64 -10.75 -6.22
C GLU A 168 0.33 -9.29 -6.53
N GLY A 169 -0.84 -8.81 -6.09
CA GLY A 169 -1.26 -7.41 -6.24
C GLY A 169 -0.26 -6.42 -5.63
N VAL A 170 0.38 -6.75 -4.50
CA VAL A 170 1.47 -5.91 -3.93
C VAL A 170 2.66 -5.84 -4.87
N GLY A 171 3.07 -6.98 -5.46
CA GLY A 171 4.14 -7.04 -6.44
C GLY A 171 3.84 -6.23 -7.71
N GLN A 172 2.61 -6.35 -8.23
CA GLN A 172 2.15 -5.58 -9.38
C GLN A 172 2.12 -4.08 -9.08
N GLN A 173 1.65 -3.68 -7.89
CA GLN A 173 1.62 -2.27 -7.49
C GLN A 173 3.04 -1.69 -7.34
N ALA A 174 3.99 -2.44 -6.76
CA ALA A 174 5.39 -2.04 -6.68
C ALA A 174 6.02 -1.87 -8.07
N ALA A 175 5.72 -2.77 -9.01
CA ALA A 175 6.17 -2.66 -10.39
C ALA A 175 5.59 -1.44 -11.13
N GLN A 176 4.32 -1.09 -10.86
CA GLN A 176 3.72 0.14 -11.39
C GLN A 176 4.41 1.39 -10.87
N PHE A 177 4.77 1.43 -9.58
CA PHE A 177 5.56 2.54 -9.03
C PHE A 177 6.94 2.64 -9.68
N GLU A 178 7.62 1.51 -9.94
CA GLU A 178 8.91 1.50 -10.60
C GLU A 178 8.82 2.02 -12.05
N ALA A 179 7.85 1.52 -12.81
CA ALA A 179 7.62 1.94 -14.18
C ALA A 179 7.28 3.44 -14.28
N ALA A 180 6.63 4.00 -13.25
CA ALA A 180 6.35 5.42 -13.13
C ALA A 180 7.52 6.27 -12.62
N GLY A 181 8.66 5.66 -12.26
CA GLY A 181 9.82 6.38 -11.72
C GLY A 181 9.58 6.99 -10.35
N HIS A 182 8.80 6.31 -9.49
CA HIS A 182 8.40 6.80 -8.16
C HIS A 182 9.62 7.22 -7.31
N PHE A 183 9.53 8.38 -6.65
CA PHE A 183 10.67 8.97 -5.93
C PHE A 183 11.25 8.05 -4.83
N ASP A 184 10.41 7.25 -4.17
CA ASP A 184 10.78 6.34 -3.09
C ASP A 184 10.79 4.85 -3.48
N ILE A 185 11.15 4.54 -4.74
CA ILE A 185 11.05 3.17 -5.24
C ILE A 185 11.90 2.15 -4.45
N GLY A 186 13.04 2.57 -3.91
CA GLY A 186 13.92 1.70 -3.11
C GLY A 186 13.21 1.12 -1.88
N ASN A 187 12.50 1.97 -1.11
CA ASN A 187 11.75 1.51 0.06
C ASN A 187 10.54 0.65 -0.31
N ILE A 188 9.84 1.01 -1.40
CA ILE A 188 8.69 0.24 -1.90
C ILE A 188 9.13 -1.18 -2.27
N ARG A 189 10.21 -1.33 -3.04
CA ARG A 189 10.77 -2.63 -3.42
C ARG A 189 11.26 -3.43 -2.22
N ALA A 190 11.94 -2.80 -1.27
CA ALA A 190 12.37 -3.49 -0.06
C ALA A 190 11.19 -4.07 0.74
N LYS A 191 10.10 -3.31 0.89
CA LYS A 191 8.88 -3.77 1.56
C LYS A 191 8.19 -4.91 0.80
N GLU A 192 8.03 -4.76 -0.50
CA GLU A 192 7.45 -5.78 -1.39
C GLU A 192 8.22 -7.11 -1.30
N GLN A 193 9.54 -7.08 -1.47
CA GLN A 193 10.38 -8.27 -1.40
C GLN A 193 10.32 -8.94 -0.04
N LYS A 194 10.33 -8.16 1.05
CA LYS A 194 10.19 -8.69 2.41
C LYS A 194 8.84 -9.40 2.60
N LEU A 195 7.75 -8.79 2.14
CA LEU A 195 6.40 -9.35 2.27
C LEU A 195 6.25 -10.66 1.48
N ILE A 196 6.65 -10.65 0.20
CA ILE A 196 6.61 -11.82 -0.68
C ILE A 196 7.50 -12.93 -0.14
N GLY A 197 8.69 -12.58 0.36
CA GLY A 197 9.62 -13.51 0.99
C GLY A 197 9.00 -14.21 2.19
N ARG A 198 8.35 -13.46 3.10
CA ARG A 198 7.63 -14.03 4.25
C ARG A 198 6.48 -14.95 3.82
N TYR A 199 5.67 -14.54 2.84
CA TYR A 199 4.58 -15.35 2.33
C TYR A 199 5.08 -16.69 1.76
N ASN A 200 6.11 -16.65 0.91
CA ASN A 200 6.68 -17.87 0.32
C ASN A 200 7.30 -18.78 1.39
N ALA A 201 7.86 -18.21 2.45
CA ALA A 201 8.45 -18.96 3.57
C ALA A 201 7.41 -19.72 4.41
N LEU A 202 6.10 -19.47 4.25
CA LEU A 202 5.05 -20.23 4.94
C LEU A 202 4.95 -21.69 4.48
N GLN A 203 5.38 -21.98 3.25
CA GLN A 203 5.20 -23.30 2.63
C GLN A 203 5.84 -24.43 3.43
N GLU A 204 7.08 -24.22 3.89
CA GLU A 204 7.84 -25.21 4.66
C GLU A 204 7.19 -25.51 6.04
N PRO A 205 6.93 -24.52 6.93
CA PRO A 205 6.29 -24.79 8.21
C PRO A 205 4.87 -25.33 8.08
N MET A 206 4.10 -24.92 7.05
CA MET A 206 2.81 -25.55 6.75
C MET A 206 2.96 -27.05 6.45
N SER A 207 3.84 -27.39 5.51
CA SER A 207 4.08 -28.79 5.11
C SER A 207 4.56 -29.63 6.29
N ARG A 208 5.50 -29.11 7.09
CA ARG A 208 6.02 -29.77 8.29
C ARG A 208 4.93 -30.02 9.33
N ARG A 209 4.05 -29.05 9.59
CA ARG A 209 2.95 -29.20 10.55
C ARG A 209 1.95 -30.25 10.07
N LYS A 210 1.63 -30.26 8.77
CA LYS A 210 0.76 -31.27 8.15
C LYS A 210 1.28 -32.68 8.33
N GLU A 211 2.57 -32.89 8.10
CA GLU A 211 3.24 -34.19 8.28
C GLU A 211 3.17 -34.65 9.74
N LYS A 212 3.53 -33.80 10.70
CA LYS A 212 3.45 -34.14 12.13
C LYS A 212 2.04 -34.46 12.60
N LEU A 213 1.02 -33.74 12.11
CA LEU A 213 -0.38 -34.06 12.40
C LEU A 213 -0.79 -35.41 11.80
N ALA A 214 -0.31 -35.75 10.60
CA ALA A 214 -0.54 -37.06 10.00
C ALA A 214 0.16 -38.20 10.76
N GLU A 215 1.38 -37.99 11.24
CA GLU A 215 2.10 -38.93 12.11
C GLU A 215 1.36 -39.16 13.43
N SER A 216 0.93 -38.08 14.09
CA SER A 216 0.12 -38.17 15.31
C SER A 216 -1.16 -38.97 15.08
N LEU A 217 -1.85 -38.72 13.95
CA LEU A 217 -3.07 -39.45 13.60
C LEU A 217 -2.82 -40.96 13.47
N ARG A 218 -1.77 -41.35 12.74
CA ARG A 218 -1.39 -42.76 12.55
C ARG A 218 -1.07 -43.42 13.89
N GLY A 219 -0.37 -42.71 14.78
CA GLY A 219 -0.06 -43.20 16.12
C GLY A 219 -1.33 -43.48 16.93
N HIS A 220 -2.26 -42.52 16.98
CA HIS A 220 -3.53 -42.69 17.71
C HIS A 220 -4.43 -43.77 17.10
N GLN A 221 -4.43 -43.94 15.78
CA GLN A 221 -5.13 -45.03 15.10
C GLN A 221 -4.56 -46.39 15.52
N LEU A 222 -3.24 -46.54 15.48
CA LEU A 222 -2.57 -47.78 15.88
C LEU A 222 -2.87 -48.15 17.33
N PHE A 223 -2.84 -47.20 18.27
CA PHE A 223 -3.19 -47.48 19.67
C PHE A 223 -4.62 -47.96 19.82
N ARG A 224 -5.57 -47.33 19.11
CA ARG A 224 -6.97 -47.74 19.13
C ARG A 224 -7.15 -49.15 18.56
N ASP A 225 -6.54 -49.45 17.42
CA ASP A 225 -6.61 -50.76 16.79
C ASP A 225 -6.04 -51.84 17.75
N ILE A 226 -4.93 -51.55 18.43
CA ILE A 226 -4.35 -52.44 19.44
C ILE A 226 -5.30 -52.66 20.62
N GLU A 227 -5.96 -51.61 21.13
CA GLU A 227 -6.93 -51.71 22.22
C GLU A 227 -8.17 -52.54 21.85
N ASP A 228 -8.65 -52.39 20.61
CA ASP A 228 -9.75 -53.16 20.06
C ASP A 228 -9.38 -54.65 19.95
N GLU A 229 -8.17 -54.95 19.45
CA GLU A 229 -7.65 -56.33 19.39
C GLU A 229 -7.47 -56.95 20.79
N PHE A 230 -6.93 -56.20 21.76
CA PHE A 230 -6.83 -56.69 23.14
C PHE A 230 -8.20 -56.95 23.78
N SER A 231 -9.18 -56.11 23.48
CA SER A 231 -10.56 -56.30 23.96
C SER A 231 -11.18 -57.56 23.36
N TRP A 232 -10.97 -57.79 22.06
CA TRP A 232 -11.41 -59.00 21.38
C TRP A 232 -10.72 -60.27 21.95
N ILE A 233 -9.41 -60.24 22.17
CA ILE A 233 -8.67 -61.36 22.77
C ILE A 233 -9.25 -61.72 24.13
N ARG A 234 -9.45 -60.73 25.02
CA ARG A 234 -10.03 -60.94 26.35
C ARG A 234 -11.43 -61.55 26.30
N GLU A 235 -12.25 -61.12 25.34
CA GLU A 235 -13.58 -61.71 25.12
C GLU A 235 -13.45 -63.19 24.71
N LYS A 236 -12.52 -63.54 23.82
CA LYS A 236 -12.32 -64.93 23.37
C LYS A 236 -11.72 -65.82 24.44
N GLU A 237 -10.80 -65.32 25.25
CA GLU A 237 -10.26 -66.05 26.41
C GLU A 237 -11.38 -66.42 27.40
N GLN A 238 -12.27 -65.48 27.72
CA GLN A 238 -13.43 -65.76 28.60
C GLN A 238 -14.34 -66.86 28.03
N ILE A 239 -14.55 -66.89 26.71
CA ILE A 239 -15.34 -67.94 26.06
C ILE A 239 -14.60 -69.28 26.10
N ALA A 240 -13.29 -69.29 25.83
CA ALA A 240 -12.48 -70.50 25.81
C ALA A 240 -12.38 -71.17 27.20
N ASP A 241 -12.31 -70.37 28.27
CA ASP A 241 -12.29 -70.84 29.65
C ASP A 241 -13.66 -71.33 30.15
N SER A 242 -14.74 -71.08 29.40
CA SER A 242 -16.08 -71.53 29.78
C SER A 242 -16.18 -73.07 29.74
N THR A 243 -16.40 -73.67 30.91
CA THR A 243 -16.34 -75.14 31.10
C THR A 243 -17.65 -75.87 30.72
N ASN A 244 -18.61 -75.17 30.11
CA ASN A 244 -19.92 -75.76 29.79
C ASN A 244 -19.87 -76.55 28.48
N ARG A 245 -19.39 -77.79 28.55
CA ARG A 245 -19.17 -78.67 27.38
C ARG A 245 -20.44 -79.37 26.85
N GLY A 246 -21.62 -78.77 27.03
CA GLY A 246 -22.88 -79.32 26.53
C GLY A 246 -23.13 -80.76 27.00
N LEU A 247 -23.73 -80.94 28.17
CA LEU A 247 -24.30 -82.24 28.53
C LEU A 247 -25.45 -82.54 27.56
N ILE A 248 -25.19 -83.40 26.58
CA ILE A 248 -26.23 -83.97 25.73
C ILE A 248 -26.98 -84.99 26.59
N LEU A 249 -28.16 -84.61 27.09
CA LEU A 249 -29.14 -85.56 27.61
C LEU A 249 -29.74 -86.31 26.42
N PHE A 250 -29.16 -87.47 26.09
CA PHE A 250 -29.85 -88.49 25.29
C PHE A 250 -30.72 -89.33 26.25
N ILE A 251 -32.04 -89.23 26.03
CA ILE A 251 -33.15 -90.07 26.53
C ILE A 251 -33.48 -89.95 28.02
#